data_AF-A0A967YDK4-F1
#
_entry.id   AF-A0A967YDK4-F1
#
_cell.length_a   1.000
_cell.length_b   1.000
_cell.length_c   1.000
_cell.angle_alpha   90.00
_cell.angle_beta   90.00
_cell.angle_gamma   90.00
#
_symmetry.space_group_name_H-M   'P 1'
#
loop_
_entity.id
_entity.type
_entity.pdbx_description
1 polymer ?
#
loop_
_entity_poly.entity_id
_entity_poly.type
_entity_poly.pdbx_seq_one_letter_code
_entity_poly.pdbx_strand_id
1 'polypeptide(L)'
;MVDCSFDEAENLKFGDNPDRLSAEDLKEIVSSVVADWCTEIRRALDFFYSTYPDDQIKRIILSGGGASISEFRELLGVEASAEVETIDPFKGIYVDDRFDPEFIKQIAPQAAITVGLALRKVNDK
;
A
#
# COMPACT_ATOMS: atom_id res chain seq x y z
N MET A 1 20.67 -15.05 -0.33
CA MET A 1 20.00 -14.07 -1.21
C MET A 1 19.82 -14.73 -2.56
N VAL A 2 18.60 -14.81 -3.09
CA VAL A 2 18.31 -15.46 -4.37
C VAL A 2 18.91 -14.62 -5.49
N ASP A 3 19.73 -15.22 -6.34
CA ASP A 3 20.27 -14.57 -7.53
C ASP A 3 19.19 -14.52 -8.61
N CYS A 4 18.61 -13.34 -8.81
CA CYS A 4 17.51 -13.08 -9.72
C CYS A 4 17.60 -11.65 -10.27
N SER A 5 17.08 -11.46 -11.47
CA SER A 5 16.89 -10.14 -12.06
C SER A 5 15.74 -9.39 -11.37
N PHE A 6 15.62 -8.09 -11.63
CA PHE A 6 14.55 -7.26 -11.08
C PHE A 6 13.15 -7.77 -11.46
N ASP A 7 12.96 -8.15 -12.73
CA ASP A 7 11.67 -8.66 -13.23
C ASP A 7 11.32 -10.02 -12.60
N GLU A 8 12.33 -10.87 -12.39
CA GLU A 8 12.14 -12.15 -11.68
C GLU A 8 11.77 -11.92 -10.22
N ALA A 9 12.39 -10.95 -9.54
CA ALA A 9 12.07 -10.61 -8.15
C ALA A 9 10.63 -10.10 -7.99
N GLU A 10 10.14 -9.27 -8.93
CA GLU A 10 8.76 -8.79 -8.89
C GLU A 10 7.76 -9.93 -9.08
N ASN A 11 8.03 -10.91 -9.95
CA ASN A 11 7.19 -12.10 -10.09
C ASN A 11 7.24 -12.97 -8.81
N LEU A 12 8.43 -13.20 -8.26
CA LEU A 12 8.61 -13.97 -7.01
C LEU A 12 7.83 -13.35 -5.84
N LYS A 13 7.76 -12.02 -5.77
CA LYS A 13 6.98 -11.29 -4.75
C LYS A 13 5.49 -11.64 -4.78
N PHE A 14 4.94 -12.01 -5.93
CA PHE A 14 3.55 -12.45 -6.06
C PHE A 14 3.37 -13.96 -5.83
N GLY A 15 4.43 -14.68 -5.45
CA GLY A 15 4.40 -16.12 -5.22
C GLY A 15 4.56 -16.95 -6.48
N ASP A 16 4.94 -16.34 -7.60
CA ASP A 16 5.25 -17.07 -8.82
C ASP A 16 6.59 -17.81 -8.63
N ASN A 17 6.59 -19.13 -8.82
CA ASN A 17 7.78 -20.01 -8.79
C ASN A 17 8.29 -20.42 -7.38
N PRO A 18 7.55 -21.28 -6.65
CA PRO A 18 7.90 -21.72 -5.29
C PRO A 18 9.17 -22.58 -5.22
N ASP A 19 9.67 -23.10 -6.35
CA ASP A 19 10.90 -23.90 -6.40
C ASP A 19 12.16 -23.05 -6.17
N ARG A 20 12.09 -21.73 -6.43
CA ARG A 20 13.23 -20.81 -6.26
C ARG A 20 13.26 -20.11 -4.91
N LEU A 21 12.10 -19.89 -4.30
CA LEU A 21 11.96 -19.23 -3.00
C LEU A 21 10.77 -19.83 -2.26
N SER A 22 10.99 -20.32 -1.04
CA SER A 22 9.91 -20.86 -0.23
C SER A 22 8.96 -19.74 0.20
N ALA A 23 7.70 -20.07 0.45
CA ALA A 23 6.72 -19.10 0.95
C ALA A 23 7.11 -18.53 2.33
N GLU A 24 7.82 -19.32 3.13
CA GLU A 24 8.33 -18.91 4.45
C GLU A 24 9.45 -17.89 4.31
N ASP A 25 10.44 -18.15 3.44
CA ASP A 25 11.52 -17.19 3.17
C ASP A 25 10.98 -15.88 2.56
N LEU A 26 10.03 -15.98 1.61
CA LEU A 26 9.38 -14.80 1.02
C LEU A 26 8.67 -13.98 2.10
N LYS A 27 7.96 -14.65 3.01
CA LYS A 27 7.28 -13.99 4.12
C LYS A 27 8.27 -13.29 5.03
N GLU A 28 9.38 -13.92 5.41
CA GLU A 28 10.41 -13.28 6.24
C GLU A 28 11.00 -12.03 5.59
N ILE A 29 11.27 -12.07 4.28
CA ILE A 29 11.74 -10.91 3.52
C ILE A 29 10.71 -9.78 3.56
N VAL A 30 9.45 -10.09 3.27
CA VAL A 30 8.35 -9.11 3.29
C VAL A 30 8.18 -8.51 4.69
N SER A 31 8.14 -9.33 5.73
CA SER A 31 8.01 -8.88 7.13
C SER A 31 9.14 -7.94 7.52
N SER A 32 10.38 -8.24 7.13
CA SER A 32 11.53 -7.36 7.42
C SER A 32 11.37 -5.99 6.77
N VAL A 33 11.03 -5.94 5.48
CA VAL A 33 10.87 -4.68 4.75
C VAL A 33 9.69 -3.87 5.30
N VAL A 34 8.59 -4.54 5.63
CA VAL A 34 7.40 -3.92 6.22
C VAL A 34 7.70 -3.33 7.60
N ALA A 35 8.47 -4.01 8.44
CA ALA A 35 8.89 -3.49 9.74
C ALA A 35 9.75 -2.21 9.62
N ASP A 36 10.66 -2.19 8.64
CA ASP A 36 11.47 -0.99 8.34
C ASP A 36 10.57 0.18 7.92
N TRP A 37 9.61 -0.06 7.01
CA TRP A 37 8.65 0.98 6.60
C TRP A 37 7.81 1.51 7.76
N CYS A 38 7.29 0.64 8.61
CA CYS A 38 6.47 1.07 9.75
C CYS A 38 7.31 1.88 10.75
N THR A 39 8.58 1.53 10.93
CA THR A 39 9.52 2.31 11.74
C THR A 39 9.74 3.72 11.20
N GLU A 40 9.96 3.88 9.89
CA GLU A 40 10.14 5.21 9.29
C GLU A 40 8.84 6.03 9.32
N ILE A 41 7.68 5.40 9.09
CA ILE A 41 6.38 6.07 9.20
C ILE A 41 6.17 6.57 10.64
N ARG A 42 6.41 5.73 11.65
CA ARG A 42 6.30 6.11 13.06
C ARG A 42 7.19 7.31 13.40
N ARG A 43 8.43 7.37 12.90
CA ARG A 43 9.28 8.55 13.08
C ARG A 43 8.66 9.82 12.50
N ALA A 44 8.02 9.72 11.34
CA ALA A 44 7.29 10.84 10.75
C ALA A 44 6.07 11.25 11.60
N LEU A 45 5.37 10.28 12.21
CA LEU A 45 4.27 10.56 13.14
C LEU A 45 4.77 11.22 14.43
N ASP A 46 5.86 10.73 15.01
CA ASP A 46 6.48 11.32 16.21
C ASP A 46 6.89 12.78 15.94
N PHE A 47 7.44 13.05 14.76
CA PHE A 47 7.74 14.42 14.33
C PHE A 47 6.47 15.28 14.24
N PHE A 48 5.39 14.76 13.67
CA PHE A 48 4.10 15.46 13.63
C PHE A 48 3.60 15.78 15.05
N TYR A 49 3.59 14.81 15.97
CA TYR A 49 3.14 15.02 17.35
C TYR A 49 4.04 15.96 18.17
N SER A 50 5.32 16.09 17.82
CA SER A 50 6.19 17.10 18.43
C SER A 50 5.77 18.54 18.09
N THR A 51 5.09 18.73 16.95
CA THR A 51 4.59 20.03 16.49
C THR A 51 3.13 20.24 16.90
N TYR A 52 2.32 19.17 16.91
CA TYR A 52 0.89 19.18 17.20
C TYR A 52 0.54 18.17 18.31
N PRO A 53 0.90 18.47 19.58
CA PRO A 53 0.79 17.50 20.68
C PRO A 53 -0.65 17.15 21.08
N ASP A 54 -1.61 18.02 20.77
CA ASP A 54 -3.03 17.81 21.07
C ASP A 54 -3.78 17.09 19.92
N ASP A 55 -3.15 16.95 18.75
CA ASP A 55 -3.74 16.27 17.61
C ASP A 55 -3.45 14.76 17.69
N GLN A 56 -4.42 13.95 17.27
CA GLN A 56 -4.28 12.49 17.18
C GLN A 56 -4.65 12.01 15.78
N ILE A 57 -3.74 11.28 15.13
CA ILE A 57 -4.03 10.62 13.86
C ILE A 57 -4.87 9.39 14.14
N LYS A 58 -6.14 9.44 13.74
CA LYS A 58 -7.11 8.34 13.95
C LYS A 58 -7.14 7.35 12.81
N ARG A 59 -6.78 7.80 11.60
CA ARG A 59 -6.91 7.01 10.38
C ARG A 59 -5.76 7.29 9.41
N ILE A 60 -5.23 6.23 8.81
CA ILE A 60 -4.20 6.25 7.79
C ILE A 60 -4.77 5.59 6.53
N ILE A 61 -4.63 6.26 5.40
CA ILE A 61 -5.08 5.76 4.10
C ILE A 61 -3.87 5.37 3.28
N LEU A 62 -3.76 4.08 2.93
CA LEU A 62 -2.68 3.55 2.11
C LEU A 62 -3.05 3.60 0.63
N SER A 63 -2.08 4.00 -0.20
CA SER A 63 -2.16 4.00 -1.66
C SER A 63 -0.85 3.47 -2.26
N GLY A 64 -0.82 3.28 -3.58
CA GLY A 64 0.31 2.69 -4.30
C GLY A 64 0.35 1.16 -4.23
N GLY A 65 1.32 0.56 -4.92
CA GLY A 65 1.39 -0.91 -5.05
C GLY A 65 1.71 -1.64 -3.75
N GLY A 66 2.43 -0.99 -2.82
CA GLY A 66 2.72 -1.54 -1.50
C GLY A 66 1.49 -1.66 -0.60
N ALA A 67 0.41 -0.92 -0.88
CA ALA A 67 -0.83 -0.98 -0.10
C ALA A 67 -1.60 -2.30 -0.26
N SER A 68 -1.21 -3.14 -1.22
CA SER A 68 -1.76 -4.49 -1.41
C SER A 68 -1.11 -5.54 -0.49
N ILE A 69 -0.06 -5.16 0.27
CA ILE A 69 0.58 -6.05 1.24
C ILE A 69 -0.25 -6.04 2.53
N SER A 70 -1.01 -7.12 2.78
CA SER A 70 -1.90 -7.21 3.96
C SER A 70 -1.18 -6.99 5.29
N GLU A 71 0.01 -7.56 5.44
CA GLU A 71 0.83 -7.44 6.66
C GLU A 71 1.24 -5.99 6.93
N PHE A 72 1.48 -5.19 5.88
CA PHE A 72 1.84 -3.78 6.05
C PHE A 72 0.71 -2.98 6.70
N ARG A 73 -0.53 -3.19 6.23
CA ARG A 73 -1.71 -2.55 6.81
C ARG A 73 -1.89 -2.94 8.29
N GLU A 74 -1.71 -4.21 8.60
CA GLU A 74 -1.89 -4.75 9.95
C GLU A 74 -0.82 -4.25 10.92
N LEU A 75 0.46 -4.38 10.54
CA LEU A 75 1.58 -3.95 11.37
C LEU A 75 1.51 -2.44 11.61
N LEU A 76 1.30 -1.64 10.56
CA LEU A 76 1.22 -0.20 10.69
C LEU A 76 0.06 0.23 11.61
N GLY A 77 -1.09 -0.46 11.56
CA GLY A 77 -2.22 -0.13 12.42
C GLY A 77 -1.94 -0.36 13.89
N VAL A 78 -1.24 -1.44 14.21
CA VAL A 78 -0.76 -1.72 15.57
C VAL A 78 0.25 -0.65 16.01
N GLU A 79 1.25 -0.38 15.17
CA GLU A 79 2.34 0.52 15.52
C GLU A 79 1.94 1.99 15.64
N ALA A 80 1.04 2.45 14.77
CA ALA A 80 0.52 3.81 14.77
C ALA A 80 -0.66 4.00 15.72
N SER A 81 -1.22 2.92 16.29
CA SER A 81 -2.47 2.95 17.07
C SER A 81 -3.59 3.69 16.34
N ALA A 82 -3.72 3.44 15.04
CA ALA A 82 -4.63 4.12 14.13
C ALA A 82 -5.34 3.11 13.21
N GLU A 83 -6.52 3.46 12.73
CA GLU A 83 -7.21 2.67 11.70
C GLU A 83 -6.48 2.79 10.37
N VAL A 84 -6.05 1.67 9.78
CA VAL A 84 -5.35 1.67 8.49
C VAL A 84 -6.21 0.98 7.44
N GLU A 85 -6.51 1.73 6.38
CA GLU A 85 -7.32 1.26 5.26
C GLU A 85 -6.62 1.52 3.93
N THR A 86 -6.76 0.58 2.99
CA THR A 86 -6.33 0.77 1.62
C THR A 86 -7.36 1.60 0.87
N ILE A 87 -6.91 2.60 0.12
CA ILE A 87 -7.78 3.45 -0.69
C ILE A 87 -8.43 2.65 -1.81
N ASP A 88 -9.72 2.90 -2.03
CA ASP A 88 -10.41 2.60 -3.27
C ASP A 88 -10.78 3.93 -3.96
N PRO A 89 -9.96 4.41 -4.92
CA PRO A 89 -10.23 5.65 -5.65
C PRO A 89 -11.42 5.54 -6.59
N PHE A 90 -11.82 4.31 -6.96
CA PHE A 90 -13.00 4.08 -7.80
C PHE A 90 -14.29 4.08 -6.99
N LYS A 91 -14.22 4.19 -5.67
CA LYS A 91 -15.38 4.31 -4.80
C LYS A 91 -16.22 5.52 -5.19
N GLY A 92 -17.43 5.26 -5.69
CA GLY A 92 -18.35 6.30 -6.17
C GLY A 92 -18.16 6.69 -7.65
N ILE A 93 -17.30 5.99 -8.38
CA ILE A 93 -17.15 6.10 -9.84
C ILE A 93 -17.88 4.93 -10.50
N TYR A 94 -18.66 5.20 -11.54
CA TYR A 94 -19.22 4.14 -12.37
C TYR A 94 -18.11 3.53 -13.23
N VAL A 95 -17.89 2.23 -13.07
CA VAL A 95 -17.00 1.43 -13.89
C VAL A 95 -17.85 0.58 -14.83
N ASP A 96 -17.63 0.76 -16.13
CA ASP A 96 -18.32 0.04 -17.20
C ASP A 96 -17.98 -1.47 -17.17
N ASP A 97 -18.93 -2.32 -17.57
CA ASP A 97 -18.82 -3.78 -17.50
C ASP A 97 -17.80 -4.37 -18.49
N ARG A 98 -17.33 -3.57 -19.45
CA ARG A 98 -16.22 -3.94 -20.32
C ARG A 98 -14.88 -4.09 -19.60
N PHE A 99 -14.75 -3.60 -18.37
CA PHE A 99 -13.54 -3.73 -17.55
C PHE A 99 -13.68 -4.88 -16.56
N ASP A 100 -12.64 -5.70 -16.44
CA ASP A 100 -12.59 -6.78 -15.45
C ASP A 100 -12.62 -6.20 -14.02
N PRO A 101 -13.66 -6.51 -13.21
CA PRO A 101 -13.76 -5.99 -11.85
C PRO A 101 -12.59 -6.37 -10.94
N GLU A 102 -12.02 -7.57 -11.12
CA GLU A 102 -10.91 -8.01 -10.26
C GLU A 102 -9.62 -7.26 -10.62
N PHE A 103 -9.37 -7.02 -11.91
CA PHE A 103 -8.28 -6.16 -12.35
C PHE A 103 -8.43 -4.75 -11.77
N ILE A 104 -9.62 -4.14 -11.85
CA ILE A 104 -9.88 -2.80 -11.31
C ILE A 104 -9.58 -2.75 -9.80
N LYS A 105 -10.06 -3.74 -9.06
CA LYS A 105 -9.80 -3.86 -7.61
C LYS A 105 -8.30 -4.02 -7.31
N GLN A 106 -7.59 -4.83 -8.09
CA GLN A 106 -6.14 -5.04 -7.95
C GLN A 106 -5.35 -3.75 -8.16
N ILE A 107 -5.70 -2.94 -9.17
CA ILE A 107 -4.99 -1.69 -9.48
C ILE A 107 -5.48 -0.49 -8.66
N ALA A 108 -6.63 -0.60 -7.97
CA ALA A 108 -7.28 0.52 -7.29
C ALA A 108 -6.32 1.33 -6.40
N PRO A 109 -5.50 0.73 -5.53
CA PRO A 109 -4.63 1.52 -4.66
C PRO A 109 -3.58 2.33 -5.45
N GLN A 110 -3.14 1.82 -6.61
CA GLN A 110 -2.18 2.45 -7.51
C GLN A 110 -2.79 3.60 -8.32
N ALA A 111 -4.10 3.57 -8.53
CA ALA A 111 -4.82 4.54 -9.37
C ALA A 111 -5.14 5.86 -8.65
N ALA A 112 -4.77 6.03 -7.38
CA ALA A 112 -5.14 7.20 -6.59
C ALA A 112 -4.76 8.54 -7.26
N ILE A 113 -3.55 8.61 -7.83
CA ILE A 113 -3.07 9.82 -8.52
C ILE A 113 -3.78 10.02 -9.85
N THR A 114 -3.90 8.98 -10.68
CA THR A 114 -4.49 9.09 -12.02
C THR A 114 -5.97 9.43 -11.94
N VAL A 115 -6.71 8.84 -11.00
CA VAL A 115 -8.10 9.19 -10.71
C VAL A 115 -8.20 10.64 -10.23
N GLY A 116 -7.36 11.06 -9.29
CA GLY A 116 -7.33 12.46 -8.82
C GLY A 116 -7.08 13.47 -9.95
N LEU A 117 -6.19 13.15 -10.89
CA LEU A 117 -5.94 13.97 -12.08
C LEU A 117 -7.15 13.99 -13.02
N ALA A 118 -7.81 12.86 -13.22
CA ALA A 118 -8.98 12.74 -14.10
C ALA A 118 -10.23 13.44 -13.55
N LEU A 119 -10.37 13.52 -12.22
CA LEU A 119 -11.49 14.19 -11.55
C LEU A 119 -11.43 15.73 -11.62
N ARG A 120 -10.29 16.30 -12.01
CA ARG A 120 -10.13 17.76 -12.11
C ARG A 120 -11.15 18.37 -13.05
N LYS A 121 -11.80 19.45 -12.58
CA LYS A 121 -12.71 20.26 -13.40
C LYS A 121 -12.02 21.52 -13.88
N VAL A 122 -12.53 22.06 -14.99
CA VAL A 122 -12.14 23.41 -15.43
C VAL A 122 -12.56 24.39 -14.33
N ASN A 123 -11.59 25.15 -13.82
CA ASN A 123 -11.66 26.11 -12.70
C ASN A 123 -11.39 25.57 -11.27
N ASP A 124 -10.79 24.40 -11.10
CA ASP A 124 -10.18 24.01 -9.81
C ASP A 124 -8.82 24.73 -9.62
N LYS A 125 -8.84 26.03 -9.27
CA LYS A 125 -7.68 26.81 -8.79
C LYS A 125 -8.11 27.90 -7.83
#